data_AF-A0A939TY48-F1
#
_entry.id   AF-A0A939TY48-F1
#
_cell.length_a   1.000
_cell.length_b   1.000
_cell.length_c   1.000
_cell.angle_alpha   90.00
_cell.angle_beta   90.00
_cell.angle_gamma   90.00
#
_symmetry.space_group_name_H-M   'P 1'
#
loop_
_entity.id
_entity.type
_entity.pdbx_description
1 polymer ?
#
loop_
_entity_poly.entity_id
_entity_poly.type
_entity_poly.pdbx_seq_one_letter_code
_entity_poly.pdbx_strand_id
1 'polypeptide(L)' 'MKQYETVFIATPVLSDTQMKEAVAKYTKLIADNGGEVVYEEDWGLKQLAYPIQHKTSGFYYLIQFKADPQFVSTLE' A
#
# COMPACT_ATOMS: atom_id res chain seq x y z
N MET A 1 -6.34 -7.09 -18.13
CA MET A 1 -5.95 -6.52 -16.83
C MET A 1 -7.03 -5.58 -16.35
N LYS A 2 -7.43 -5.69 -15.08
CA LYS A 2 -8.36 -4.74 -14.46
C LYS A 2 -7.55 -3.75 -13.63
N GLN A 3 -8.11 -2.56 -13.43
CA GLN A 3 -7.52 -1.54 -12.59
C GLN A 3 -8.01 -1.72 -11.15
N TYR A 4 -7.08 -1.75 -10.22
CA TYR A 4 -7.30 -1.91 -8.79
C TYR A 4 -6.67 -0.74 -8.04
N GLU A 5 -7.24 -0.44 -6.89
CA GLU A 5 -6.70 0.52 -5.94
C GLU A 5 -6.55 -0.19 -4.60
N THR A 6 -5.36 -0.08 -4.02
CA THR A 6 -5.07 -0.61 -2.69
C THR A 6 -4.56 0.52 -1.82
N VAL A 7 -5.22 0.69 -0.67
CA VAL A 7 -4.79 1.59 0.39
C VAL A 7 -4.35 0.74 1.56
N PHE A 8 -3.12 0.93 2.03
CA PHE A 8 -2.65 0.29 3.23
C PHE A 8 -2.26 1.32 4.29
N ILE A 9 -2.43 0.92 5.54
CA ILE A 9 -2.12 1.73 6.72
C ILE A 9 -0.96 1.05 7.43
N ALA A 10 0.18 1.71 7.48
CA ALA A 10 1.33 1.24 8.23
C ALA A 10 1.34 1.84 9.64
N THR A 11 1.91 1.09 10.59
CA THR A 11 2.04 1.53 11.98
C THR A 11 2.88 2.81 12.06
N PRO A 12 2.52 3.79 12.89
CA PRO A 12 3.22 5.07 13.01
C PRO A 12 4.61 4.94 13.66
N VAL A 13 5.01 3.72 14.05
CA VAL A 13 6.31 3.41 14.66
C VAL A 13 7.40 3.23 13.59
N LEU A 14 7.02 2.99 12.34
CA LEU A 14 7.96 2.85 11.23
C LEU A 14 8.56 4.21 10.85
N SER A 15 9.84 4.23 10.46
CA SER A 15 10.44 5.41 9.85
C SER A 15 9.98 5.57 8.40
N ASP A 16 10.08 6.79 7.86
CA ASP A 16 9.80 7.07 6.44
C ASP A 16 10.61 6.17 5.50
N THR A 17 11.83 5.80 5.89
CA THR A 17 12.69 4.87 5.13
C THR A 17 12.09 3.47 5.08
N GLN A 18 11.62 2.94 6.21
CA GLN A 18 10.99 1.62 6.29
C GLN A 18 9.66 1.59 5.54
N MET A 19 8.91 2.70 5.58
CA MET A 19 7.68 2.89 4.79
C MET A 19 7.98 2.75 3.29
N LYS A 20 8.97 3.49 2.78
CA LYS A 20 9.37 3.44 1.37
C LYS A 20 9.89 2.07 0.95
N GLU A 21 10.62 1.37 1.80
CA GLU A 21 11.04 0.00 1.53
C GLU A 21 9.85 -0.97 1.42
N ALA A 22 8.83 -0.80 2.27
CA ALA A 22 7.62 -1.60 2.20
C ALA A 22 6.86 -1.33 0.89
N VAL A 23 6.69 -0.06 0.52
CA VAL A 23 6.10 0.34 -0.77
C VAL A 23 6.86 -0.29 -1.93
N ALA A 24 8.20 -0.18 -1.94
CA ALA A 24 9.04 -0.72 -3.00
C ALA A 24 8.92 -2.25 -3.11
N LYS A 25 8.74 -2.97 -1.99
CA LYS A 25 8.46 -4.41 -2.02
C LYS A 25 7.09 -4.71 -2.65
N TYR A 26 6.07 -3.92 -2.35
CA TYR A 26 4.74 -4.06 -2.95
C TYR A 26 4.74 -3.79 -4.45
N THR A 27 5.31 -2.67 -4.88
CA THR A 27 5.40 -2.33 -6.31
C THR A 27 6.23 -3.34 -7.09
N LYS A 28 7.30 -3.86 -6.49
CA LYS A 28 8.07 -4.96 -7.08
C LYS A 28 7.26 -6.24 -7.21
N LEU A 29 6.50 -6.64 -6.17
CA LEU A 29 5.63 -7.81 -6.23
C LEU A 29 4.60 -7.69 -7.37
N ILE A 30 4.00 -6.50 -7.52
CA ILE A 30 3.06 -6.19 -8.62
C ILE A 30 3.76 -6.36 -9.97
N ALA A 31 4.94 -5.76 -10.15
CA ALA A 31 5.70 -5.84 -11.39
C ALA A 31 6.16 -7.27 -11.73
N ASP A 32 6.64 -8.03 -10.75
CA ASP A 32 7.12 -9.41 -10.91
C ASP A 32 5.98 -10.37 -11.36
N ASN A 33 4.72 -10.04 -11.02
CA ASN A 33 3.53 -10.80 -11.43
C ASN A 33 2.87 -10.23 -12.70
N GLY A 34 3.57 -9.38 -13.44
CA GLY A 34 3.11 -8.80 -14.70
C GLY A 34 2.08 -7.68 -14.53
N GLY A 35 1.92 -7.12 -13.32
CA GLY A 35 1.10 -5.94 -13.07
C GLY A 35 1.83 -4.64 -13.42
N GLU A 36 1.05 -3.61 -13.74
CA GLU A 36 1.53 -2.26 -14.06
C GLU A 36 1.09 -1.29 -12.96
N VAL A 37 2.03 -0.62 -12.29
CA VAL A 37 1.70 0.46 -11.36
C VAL A 37 1.33 1.70 -12.17
N VAL A 38 0.11 2.20 -11.98
CA VAL A 38 -0.44 3.35 -12.71
C VAL A 38 -0.20 4.64 -11.94
N TYR A 39 -0.36 4.58 -10.62
CA TYR A 39 -0.24 5.74 -9.75
C TYR A 39 0.13 5.31 -8.33
N GLU A 40 0.96 6.11 -7.67
CA GLU A 40 1.33 5.94 -6.26
C GLU A 40 1.25 7.30 -5.57
N GLU A 41 0.72 7.30 -4.33
CA GLU A 41 0.59 8.51 -3.54
C GLU A 41 0.90 8.24 -2.07
N ASP A 42 1.83 9.03 -1.53
CA ASP A 42 2.16 9.03 -0.11
C ASP A 42 1.31 10.08 0.61
N TRP A 43 0.40 9.63 1.47
CA TRP A 43 -0.43 10.51 2.28
C TRP A 43 0.22 10.85 3.62
N GLY A 44 1.34 10.21 3.95
CA GLY A 44 2.04 10.38 5.20
C GLY A 44 1.21 10.00 6.42
N LEU A 45 1.59 10.56 7.57
CA LEU A 45 0.94 10.30 8.85
C LEU A 45 -0.42 11.01 8.92
N LYS A 46 -1.50 10.24 9.08
CA LYS A 46 -2.86 10.75 9.33
C LYS A 46 -3.44 10.20 10.62
N GLN A 47 -4.35 10.97 11.24
CA GLN A 47 -5.15 10.52 12.37
C GLN A 47 -6.27 9.59 11.86
N LEU A 48 -6.45 8.46 12.53
CA LEU A 48 -7.49 7.48 12.26
C LEU A 48 -8.80 7.95 12.90
N ALA A 49 -9.93 7.64 12.26
CA ALA A 49 -11.25 7.94 12.81
C ALA A 49 -11.52 7.20 14.14
N TYR A 50 -10.88 6.04 14.33
CA TYR A 50 -10.91 5.25 15.55
C TYR A 50 -9.58 4.50 15.75
N PRO A 51 -9.23 4.12 16.98
CA PRO A 51 -7.98 3.42 17.24
C PRO A 51 -7.95 2.03 16.60
N ILE A 52 -6.90 1.72 15.85
CA ILE A 52 -6.61 0.38 15.34
C ILE A 52 -5.41 -0.16 16.13
N GLN A 53 -5.57 -1.30 16.80
CA GLN A 53 -4.53 -1.88 17.67
C GLN A 53 -3.93 -0.87 18.67
N HIS A 54 -4.79 -0.06 19.31
CA HIS A 54 -4.42 1.02 20.24
C HIS A 54 -3.57 2.16 19.63
N LYS A 55 -3.47 2.26 18.31
CA LYS A 55 -2.86 3.39 17.60
C LYS A 55 -3.94 4.32 17.07
N THR A 56 -3.79 5.61 17.30
CA THR A 56 -4.72 6.65 16.82
C THR A 56 -4.25 7.31 15.53
N SER A 57 -3.03 7.04 15.09
CA SER A 57 -2.46 7.50 13.84
C SER A 57 -1.85 6.35 13.05
N GLY A 58 -1.71 6.54 11.74
CA GLY A 58 -1.08 5.59 10.84
C GLY A 58 -0.56 6.29 9.59
N PHE A 59 0.43 5.70 8.95
CA PHE A 59 0.90 6.18 7.65
C PHE A 59 0.04 5.60 6.55
N TYR A 60 -0.51 6.46 5.71
CA TYR A 60 -1.35 6.08 4.59
C TYR A 60 -0.55 6.08 3.30
N TYR A 61 -0.74 5.02 2.51
CA TYR A 61 -0.17 4.95 1.17
C TYR A 61 -1.21 4.36 0.22
N LEU A 62 -1.35 5.00 -0.93
CA LEU A 62 -2.27 4.62 -1.99
C LEU A 62 -1.48 4.15 -3.20
N ILE A 63 -1.84 2.97 -3.72
CA ILE A 63 -1.28 2.42 -4.95
C ILE A 63 -2.44 2.06 -5.88
N GLN A 64 -2.44 2.62 -7.08
CA GLN A 64 -3.27 2.17 -8.18
C GLN A 64 -2.43 1.38 -9.16
N PHE A 65 -2.91 0.20 -9.51
CA PHE A 65 -2.21 -0.69 -10.43
C PHE A 65 -3.20 -1.45 -11.30
N LYS A 66 -2.72 -1.91 -12.45
CA LYS A 66 -3.42 -2.85 -13.32
C LYS A 66 -2.81 -4.23 -13.12
N ALA A 67 -3.63 -5.22 -12.80
CA ALA A 67 -3.18 -6.58 -12.65
C ALA A 67 -4.20 -7.58 -13.21
N ASP A 68 -3.78 -8.83 -13.30
CA ASP A 68 -4.69 -9.95 -13.50
C ASP A 68 -5.53 -10.18 -12.23
N PRO A 69 -6.85 -10.44 -12.33
CA PRO A 69 -7.68 -10.77 -11.17
C PRO A 69 -7.11 -11.87 -10.25
N GLN A 70 -6.37 -12.83 -10.79
CA GLN A 70 -5.80 -13.91 -10.00
C GLN A 70 -4.69 -13.44 -9.04
N PHE A 71 -3.99 -12.35 -9.39
CA PHE A 71 -2.94 -11.78 -8.55
C PHE A 71 -3.50 -11.08 -7.32
N VAL A 72 -4.70 -10.49 -7.40
CA VAL A 72 -5.34 -9.79 -6.27
C VAL A 72 -5.51 -10.72 -5.06
N SER A 73 -5.92 -11.96 -5.28
CA SER A 73 -6.06 -12.96 -4.20
C SER A 73 -4.72 -13.39 -3.57
N THR A 74 -3.59 -13.09 -4.20
CA THR A 74 -2.25 -13.33 -3.62
C THR A 74 -1.79 -12.13 -2.78
N LEU A 75 -2.38 -10.96 -3.02
CA LEU A 75 -2.00 -9.69 -2.42
C LEU A 75 -2.81 -9.36 -1.16
N GLU A 76 -4.06 -9.85 -1.07
CA GLU A 76 -4.95 -9.78 0.10
C GLU A 76 -4.83 -11.01 1.01
#